data_AF-A0A2U8WTE5-F1
#
_entry.id   AF-A0A2U8WTE5-F1
#
_cell.length_a   1.000
_cell.length_b   1.000
_cell.length_c   1.000
_cell.angle_alpha   90.00
_cell.angle_beta   90.00
_cell.angle_gamma   90.00
#
_symmetry.space_group_name_H-M   'P 1'
#
loop_
_entity.id
_entity.type
_entity.pdbx_description
1 polymer ?
#
loop_
_entity_poly.entity_id
_entity_poly.type
_entity_poly.pdbx_seq_one_letter_code
_entity_poly.pdbx_strand_id
1 'polypeptide(L)'
;MKRILIAAAFACAMADTAHAQQTLRVIDTAPNDVLNVREYPTTDARIVGVIPPDGRGIVASGERNGNWVFVRYRKIEGWVSRRFVYPEAPPIRRGRSLDADDAE
;
A
#
# COMPACT_ATOMS: atom_id res chain seq x y z
N MET A 1 20.05 47.40 -22.66
CA MET A 1 19.07 47.29 -21.54
C MET A 1 17.67 47.09 -22.13
N LYS A 2 17.14 45.87 -22.11
CA LYS A 2 15.76 45.57 -22.53
C LYS A 2 15.23 44.51 -21.57
N ARG A 3 14.29 44.92 -20.73
CA ARG A 3 13.61 44.08 -19.73
C ARG A 3 12.57 43.25 -20.48
N ILE A 4 12.79 41.95 -20.58
CA ILE A 4 11.74 41.00 -20.95
C ILE A 4 11.40 40.27 -19.65
N LEU A 5 10.35 40.76 -18.99
CA LEU A 5 9.61 39.99 -18.01
C LEU A 5 8.58 39.19 -18.79
N ILE A 6 8.55 37.87 -18.61
CA ILE A 6 7.39 36.97 -18.63
C ILE A 6 7.94 35.54 -18.56
N ALA A 7 7.54 34.78 -17.55
CA ALA A 7 6.93 33.46 -17.73
C ALA A 7 6.52 32.87 -16.37
N ALA A 8 5.21 32.84 -16.17
CA ALA A 8 4.43 31.92 -15.35
C ALA A 8 5.21 30.86 -14.55
N ALA A 9 5.22 31.00 -13.22
CA ALA A 9 5.44 29.85 -12.35
C ALA A 9 4.12 29.08 -12.28
N PHE A 10 4.11 27.94 -12.97
CA PHE A 10 3.10 26.90 -12.99
C PHE A 10 2.59 26.61 -11.56
N ALA A 11 1.36 27.02 -11.25
CA ALA A 11 0.65 26.43 -10.13
C ALA A 11 0.33 25.00 -10.54
N CYS A 12 1.23 24.07 -10.21
CA CYS A 12 0.95 22.65 -10.34
C CYS A 12 -0.17 22.36 -9.34
N ALA A 13 -1.39 22.20 -9.85
CA ALA A 13 -2.49 21.64 -9.11
C ALA A 13 -2.03 20.25 -8.65
N MET A 14 -1.61 20.14 -7.40
CA MET A 14 -1.45 18.83 -6.77
C MET A 14 -2.86 18.28 -6.64
N ALA A 15 -3.27 17.50 -7.63
CA ALA A 15 -4.38 16.59 -7.46
C ALA A 15 -3.90 15.58 -6.42
N ASP A 16 -4.19 15.86 -5.15
CA ASP A 16 -4.20 14.85 -4.11
C ASP A 16 -5.23 13.81 -4.56
N THR A 17 -4.77 12.86 -5.35
CA THR A 17 -5.50 11.65 -5.63
C THR A 17 -5.45 10.90 -4.31
N ALA A 18 -6.42 11.19 -3.44
CA ALA A 18 -6.74 10.41 -2.27
C ALA A 18 -7.18 9.02 -2.74
N HIS A 19 -6.23 8.22 -3.22
CA HIS A 19 -6.43 6.80 -3.38
C HIS A 19 -6.69 6.28 -1.98
N ALA A 20 -7.90 5.82 -1.74
CA ALA A 20 -8.25 5.12 -0.52
C ALA A 20 -7.19 4.03 -0.30
N GLN A 21 -6.31 4.27 0.68
CA GLN A 21 -5.10 3.46 0.77
C GLN A 21 -5.50 2.07 1.22
N GLN A 22 -5.45 1.12 0.29
CA GLN A 22 -5.87 -0.25 0.52
C GLN A 22 -5.01 -0.84 1.64
N THR A 23 -5.66 -1.38 2.66
CA THR A 23 -4.96 -2.17 3.66
C THR A 23 -4.72 -3.58 3.14
N LEU A 24 -3.59 -4.15 3.52
CA LEU A 24 -3.22 -5.52 3.21
C LEU A 24 -3.12 -6.31 4.52
N ARG A 25 -3.18 -7.64 4.37
CA ARG A 25 -2.82 -8.61 5.39
C ARG A 25 -1.71 -9.53 4.89
N VAL A 26 -0.94 -10.08 5.81
CA VAL A 26 -0.01 -11.17 5.51
C VAL A 26 -0.78 -12.44 5.14
N ILE A 27 -0.26 -13.18 4.16
CA ILE A 27 -0.76 -14.49 3.74
C ILE A 27 0.43 -15.45 3.53
N ASP A 28 0.14 -16.74 3.42
CA ASP A 28 1.10 -17.79 3.02
C ASP A 28 2.43 -17.78 3.80
N THR A 29 2.36 -17.41 5.09
CA THR A 29 3.50 -17.37 6.01
C THR A 29 3.22 -18.30 7.20
N ALA A 30 4.16 -19.18 7.54
CA ALA A 30 3.96 -20.15 8.62
C ALA A 30 3.81 -19.45 9.99
N PRO A 31 3.13 -20.05 10.98
CA PRO A 31 2.90 -19.42 12.29
C PRO A 31 4.18 -19.04 13.07
N ASN A 32 5.30 -19.69 12.78
CA ASN A 32 6.60 -19.46 13.38
C ASN A 32 7.57 -18.67 12.47
N ASP A 33 7.05 -18.05 11.41
CA ASP A 33 7.82 -17.28 10.43
C ASP A 33 7.34 -15.82 10.39
N VAL A 34 8.02 -14.96 9.62
CA VAL A 34 7.73 -13.53 9.51
C VAL A 34 7.89 -13.02 8.08
N LEU A 35 7.12 -11.99 7.75
CA LEU A 35 7.34 -11.21 6.54
C LEU A 35 8.38 -10.11 6.78
N ASN A 36 9.52 -10.22 6.10
CA ASN A 36 10.58 -9.21 6.17
C ASN A 36 10.18 -7.92 5.43
N VAL A 37 10.40 -6.79 6.08
CA VAL A 37 10.35 -5.44 5.50
C VAL A 37 11.78 -5.01 5.19
N ARG A 38 12.04 -4.63 3.94
CA ARG A 38 13.40 -4.37 3.43
C ARG A 38 13.58 -2.93 2.98
N GLU A 39 14.83 -2.47 3.04
CA GLU A 39 15.19 -1.10 2.63
C GLU A 39 15.05 -0.86 1.12
N TYR A 40 15.30 -1.89 0.30
CA TYR A 40 15.18 -1.86 -1.16
C TYR A 40 14.38 -3.07 -1.66
N PRO A 41 13.79 -3.01 -2.88
CA PRO A 41 12.98 -4.08 -3.46
C PRO A 41 13.84 -5.23 -4.01
N THR A 42 14.70 -5.80 -3.17
CA THR A 42 15.57 -6.94 -3.51
C THR A 42 15.66 -7.90 -2.32
N THR A 43 15.98 -9.17 -2.60
CA THR A 43 16.12 -10.21 -1.56
C THR A 43 17.35 -10.04 -0.69
N ASP A 44 18.35 -9.31 -1.17
CA ASP A 44 19.64 -9.12 -0.48
C ASP A 44 19.70 -7.80 0.30
N ALA A 45 18.68 -6.94 0.14
CA ALA A 45 18.58 -5.69 0.87
C ALA A 45 18.44 -5.90 2.38
N ARG A 46 19.01 -4.98 3.14
CA ARG A 46 18.93 -4.96 4.61
C ARG A 46 17.47 -5.00 5.08
N ILE A 47 17.21 -5.82 6.10
CA ILE A 47 15.91 -5.91 6.77
C ILE A 47 15.80 -4.73 7.74
N VAL A 48 14.74 -3.92 7.58
CA VAL A 48 14.44 -2.74 8.41
C VAL A 48 13.37 -3.03 9.46
N GLY A 49 12.68 -4.16 9.33
CA GLY A 49 11.70 -4.63 10.28
C GLY A 49 11.00 -5.90 9.80
N VAL A 50 10.03 -6.36 10.58
CA VAL A 50 9.29 -7.59 10.30
C VAL A 50 7.80 -7.41 10.60
N ILE A 51 6.97 -8.17 9.90
CA ILE A 51 5.52 -8.24 10.11
C ILE A 51 5.17 -9.68 10.50
N PRO A 52 4.40 -9.91 11.57
CA PRO A 52 3.99 -11.25 11.97
C PRO A 52 3.09 -11.92 10.91
N PRO A 53 2.97 -13.25 10.93
CA PRO A 53 2.27 -14.01 9.88
C PRO A 53 0.77 -13.74 9.84
N ASP A 54 0.19 -13.20 10.92
CA ASP A 54 -1.21 -12.76 11.04
C ASP A 54 -1.36 -11.22 10.93
N GLY A 55 -0.31 -10.51 10.49
CA GLY A 55 -0.30 -9.07 10.40
C GLY A 55 -1.39 -8.52 9.47
N ARG A 56 -2.17 -7.56 9.95
CA ARG A 56 -3.23 -6.85 9.22
C ARG A 56 -3.05 -5.33 9.29
N GLY A 57 -3.81 -4.57 8.49
CA GLY A 57 -3.71 -3.11 8.48
C GLY A 57 -2.40 -2.60 7.90
N ILE A 58 -1.77 -3.36 6.99
CA ILE A 58 -0.56 -2.96 6.28
C ILE A 58 -0.97 -1.95 5.21
N VAL A 59 -0.44 -0.73 5.28
CA VAL A 59 -0.87 0.37 4.42
C VAL A 59 0.07 0.44 3.22
N ALA A 60 -0.39 0.08 2.02
CA ALA A 60 0.44 0.13 0.81
C ALA A 60 0.53 1.55 0.23
N SER A 61 1.73 2.10 -0.01
CA SER A 61 1.87 3.47 -0.55
C SER A 61 1.44 3.63 -2.02
N GLY A 62 1.17 2.52 -2.71
CA GLY A 62 0.94 2.49 -4.16
C GLY A 62 2.22 2.31 -4.97
N GLU A 63 3.39 2.54 -4.37
CA GLU A 63 4.68 2.33 -5.02
C GLU A 63 4.99 0.84 -5.20
N ARG A 64 5.39 0.46 -6.42
CA ARG A 64 5.62 -0.93 -6.82
C ARG A 64 6.88 -1.03 -7.66
N ASN A 65 7.65 -2.09 -7.42
CA ASN A 65 8.81 -2.46 -8.23
C ASN A 65 8.79 -3.98 -8.43
N GLY A 66 8.30 -4.42 -9.60
CA GLY A 66 8.11 -5.84 -9.91
C GLY A 66 7.24 -6.57 -8.88
N ASN A 67 7.86 -7.50 -8.16
CA ASN A 67 7.21 -8.31 -7.12
C ASN A 67 7.24 -7.65 -5.73
N TRP A 68 7.62 -6.38 -5.62
CA TRP A 68 7.70 -5.65 -4.37
C TRP A 68 6.67 -4.53 -4.30
N VAL A 69 6.24 -4.23 -3.08
CA VAL A 69 5.37 -3.10 -2.77
C VAL A 69 5.93 -2.37 -1.55
N PHE A 70 5.97 -1.05 -1.61
CA PHE A 70 6.35 -0.24 -0.45
C PHE A 70 5.14 -0.09 0.47
N VAL A 71 5.36 -0.36 1.75
CA VAL A 71 4.30 -0.41 2.76
C VAL A 71 4.71 0.30 4.03
N ARG A 72 3.71 0.72 4.78
CA ARG A 72 3.82 1.13 6.17
C ARG A 72 3.08 0.15 7.05
N TYR A 73 3.76 -0.35 8.08
CA TYR A 73 3.17 -1.18 9.12
C TYR A 73 3.60 -0.66 10.49
N ARG A 74 2.63 -0.17 11.28
CA ARG A 74 2.89 0.54 12.54
C ARG A 74 3.86 1.71 12.32
N LYS A 75 5.07 1.64 12.89
CA LYS A 75 6.14 2.66 12.79
C LYS A 75 7.26 2.27 11.79
N ILE A 76 7.07 1.19 11.03
CA ILE A 76 8.06 0.67 10.08
C ILE A 76 7.57 0.95 8.67
N GLU A 77 8.48 1.38 7.81
CA GLU A 77 8.26 1.57 6.38
C GLU A 77 9.33 0.83 5.59
N GLY A 78 8.95 0.28 4.44
CA GLY A 78 9.88 -0.39 3.53
C GLY A 78 9.19 -1.32 2.54
N TRP A 79 10.00 -2.08 1.82
CA TRP A 79 9.58 -2.99 0.77
C TRP A 79 9.25 -4.39 1.30
N VAL A 80 8.09 -4.91 0.91
CA VAL A 80 7.71 -6.30 1.15
C VAL A 80 7.43 -7.02 -0.16
N SER A 81 7.63 -8.33 -0.18
CA SER A 81 7.28 -9.16 -1.33
C SER A 81 5.76 -9.30 -1.44
N ARG A 82 5.23 -8.99 -2.62
CA ARG A 82 3.80 -9.07 -2.97
C ARG A 82 3.21 -10.47 -2.87
N ARG A 83 4.06 -11.51 -2.88
CA ARG A 83 3.63 -12.90 -2.72
C ARG A 83 3.00 -13.16 -1.34
N PHE A 84 3.43 -12.42 -0.32
CA PHE A 84 3.04 -12.66 1.07
C PHE A 84 2.04 -11.64 1.60
N VAL A 85 1.44 -10.83 0.72
CA VAL A 85 0.42 -9.85 1.10
C VAL A 85 -0.79 -9.93 0.19
N TYR A 86 -1.96 -9.73 0.77
CA TYR A 86 -3.22 -9.73 0.05
C TYR A 86 -4.12 -8.57 0.50
N PRO A 87 -4.91 -7.95 -0.39
CA PRO A 87 -5.88 -6.94 0.01
C PRO A 87 -6.78 -7.42 1.15
N GLU A 88 -6.85 -6.64 2.21
CA GLU A 88 -7.84 -6.86 3.26
C GLU A 88 -9.22 -6.57 2.66
N ALA A 89 -10.16 -7.50 2.88
CA ALA A 89 -11.52 -7.27 2.41
C ALA A 89 -12.05 -5.99 3.08
N PRO A 90 -12.69 -5.08 2.33
CA PRO A 90 -13.31 -3.93 2.96
C PRO A 90 -14.29 -4.44 4.03
N PRO A 91 -14.42 -3.75 5.17
CA PRO A 91 -15.37 -4.15 6.20
C PRO A 91 -16.75 -4.26 5.57
N ILE A 92 -17.37 -5.45 5.65
CA ILE A 92 -18.76 -5.63 5.23
C ILE A 92 -19.58 -4.67 6.10
N ARG A 93 -20.10 -3.60 5.51
CA ARG A 93 -21.09 -2.76 6.18
C ARG A 93 -22.35 -3.61 6.34
N ARG A 94 -22.56 -4.20 7.52
CA ARG A 94 -23.85 -4.82 7.89
C ARG A 94 -24.92 -3.74 7.68
N GLY A 95 -25.71 -3.88 6.61
CA GLY A 95 -26.68 -2.86 6.18
C GLY A 95 -26.91 -2.77 4.67
N ARG A 96 -26.09 -3.40 3.82
CA ARG A 96 -26.49 -3.69 2.44
C ARG A 96 -27.08 -5.09 2.42
N SER A 97 -28.40 -5.20 2.45
CA SER A 97 -29.09 -6.47 2.15
C SER A 97 -28.58 -6.97 0.79
N LEU A 98 -28.30 -8.26 0.69
CA LEU A 98 -28.03 -8.93 -0.60
C LEU A 98 -29.34 -9.28 -1.32
N ASP A 99 -30.46 -8.73 -0.85
CA ASP A 99 -31.82 -9.18 -1.18
C ASP A 99 -32.49 -8.30 -2.25
N ALA A 100 -31.73 -7.56 -3.07
CA ALA A 100 -32.31 -6.58 -4.01
C ALA A 100 -32.31 -6.98 -5.49
N ASP A 101 -31.74 -8.12 -5.88
CA ASP A 101 -31.60 -8.47 -7.32
C ASP A 101 -32.25 -9.82 -7.71
N ASP A 102 -33.19 -10.36 -6.92
CA ASP A 102 -34.01 -11.53 -7.28
C ASP A 102 -35.52 -11.20 -7.32
N ALA A 103 -35.88 -10.07 -7.94
CA ALA A 103 -37.26 -9.80 -8.37
C ALA A 103 -37.30 -8.75 -9.50
N GLU A 104 -37.12 -9.18 -10.75
CA GLU A 104 -38.19 -9.27 -11.77
C GLU A 104 -37.65 -9.95 -13.04
#